data_AF-A0A0Q0VNA8-F1
#
_entry.id   AF-A0A0Q0VNA8-F1
#
_cell.length_a   1.000
_cell.length_b   1.000
_cell.length_c   1.000
_cell.angle_alpha   90.00
_cell.angle_beta   90.00
_cell.angle_gamma   90.00
#
_symmetry.space_group_name_H-M   'P 1'
#
loop_
_entity.id
_entity.type
_entity.pdbx_description
1 polymer ?
#
loop_
_entity_poly.entity_id
_entity_poly.type
_entity_poly.pdbx_seq_one_letter_code
_entity_poly.pdbx_strand_id
1 'polypeptide(L)'
;MKNVEKPAELDNATDLTGSVVWKTVKTPTIRKLVKAVIREALKDWSGDSKLKARMSSNVENVVESILSSEGKSDSKMGAELGKLLTAFARETNEELKKGEKVIEYPRQTAFNEFIVNTDFGEIKEMVDRSEGNVIQNINVAIECIWKYPAKVGSILATLVSAGNISLKSLSLIVGSLLDNLGPDLTADILLSVVRELNGREIGKLVNTLSELLRRLHTGSYLLARGGKPLFEIYLTNFLKDAVSEINPEIFTKARVVLAEDTETIAKSLAEVMGENEKMLFASLAAYSSLKNPKIRAKAVKLNLYENSNQEKFVEAAAIGIADLDTQVMAENFNSSLRIMNNIHEASPDLFVTLLRGFADSVDEDELQKTVRWLVPEVVNTFKTLAPATMPLLINGFCDMVKSDQSKEARKAIENLRSVILADGGAT
;
A
#
# COMPACT_ATOMS: atom_id res chain seq x y z
N MET A 1 57.07 13.98 37.76
CA MET A 1 57.37 14.41 36.37
C MET A 1 57.66 13.18 35.52
N LYS A 2 57.00 13.08 34.36
CA LYS A 2 57.09 12.04 33.31
C LYS A 2 56.59 10.64 33.66
N ASN A 3 55.40 10.31 33.18
CA ASN A 3 55.14 9.03 32.52
C ASN A 3 54.36 9.31 31.22
N VAL A 4 54.82 8.67 30.15
CA VAL A 4 54.34 8.79 28.78
C VAL A 4 53.21 7.78 28.60
N GLU A 5 52.00 8.25 28.30
CA GLU A 5 50.91 7.40 27.81
C GLU A 5 51.03 7.22 26.30
N LYS A 6 51.15 5.96 25.86
CA LYS A 6 50.93 5.50 24.49
C LYS A 6 49.41 5.49 24.23
N PRO A 7 48.89 6.05 23.13
CA PRO A 7 47.55 5.74 22.70
C PRO A 7 47.53 4.38 21.99
N ALA A 8 46.58 3.53 22.39
CA ALA A 8 46.24 2.31 21.69
C ALA A 8 45.58 2.66 20.34
N GLU A 9 46.16 2.13 19.26
CA GLU A 9 45.53 2.11 17.93
C GLU A 9 44.25 1.27 17.98
N LEU A 10 43.12 1.90 17.68
CA LEU A 10 41.85 1.25 17.39
C LEU A 10 41.85 0.91 15.90
N ASP A 11 42.14 -0.35 15.58
CA ASP A 11 41.91 -0.92 14.26
C ASP A 11 40.41 -0.86 13.93
N ASN A 12 40.06 -0.09 12.91
CA ASN A 12 38.68 0.11 12.48
C ASN A 12 38.11 -1.16 11.80
N ALA A 13 36.95 -1.62 12.26
CA ALA A 13 36.22 -2.77 11.71
C ALA A 13 35.78 -2.61 10.24
N THR A 14 35.89 -1.41 9.65
CA THR A 14 35.74 -1.18 8.21
C THR A 14 36.88 -1.76 7.37
N ASP A 15 38.05 -2.03 7.98
CA ASP A 15 39.19 -2.66 7.28
C ASP A 15 39.09 -4.19 7.22
N LEU A 16 38.28 -4.85 8.06
CA LEU A 16 38.25 -6.32 8.08
C LEU A 16 37.34 -6.92 7.01
N THR A 17 36.13 -6.40 6.78
CA THR A 17 35.20 -6.99 5.79
C THR A 17 35.58 -6.60 4.36
N GLY A 18 36.04 -5.35 4.18
CA GLY A 18 36.68 -4.89 2.96
C GLY A 18 37.96 -5.68 2.68
N SER A 19 38.84 -5.89 3.67
CA SER A 19 40.08 -6.63 3.41
C SER A 19 39.90 -8.13 3.24
N VAL A 20 38.85 -8.80 3.72
CA VAL A 20 38.67 -10.24 3.46
C VAL A 20 38.19 -10.51 2.02
N VAL A 21 37.18 -9.77 1.53
CA VAL A 21 36.74 -9.84 0.12
C VAL A 21 37.85 -9.32 -0.80
N TRP A 22 38.56 -8.25 -0.41
CA TRP A 22 39.63 -7.64 -1.20
C TRP A 22 40.96 -8.41 -1.15
N LYS A 23 41.31 -9.08 -0.04
CA LYS A 23 42.47 -10.00 0.04
C LYS A 23 42.24 -11.24 -0.83
N THR A 24 40.99 -11.67 -0.96
CA THR A 24 40.59 -12.76 -1.85
C THR A 24 40.74 -12.33 -3.32
N VAL A 25 40.26 -11.13 -3.69
CA VAL A 25 40.48 -10.52 -5.03
C VAL A 25 41.96 -10.23 -5.34
N LYS A 26 42.79 -9.99 -4.32
CA LYS A 26 44.24 -9.79 -4.47
C LYS A 26 45.03 -11.07 -4.71
N THR A 27 44.44 -12.26 -4.58
CA THR A 27 45.16 -13.48 -4.99
C THR A 27 45.49 -13.37 -6.49
N PRO A 28 46.72 -13.70 -6.91
CA PRO A 28 47.14 -13.58 -8.30
C PRO A 28 46.19 -14.30 -9.27
N THR A 29 45.58 -15.39 -8.80
CA THR A 29 44.61 -16.20 -9.54
C THR A 29 43.27 -15.47 -9.74
N ILE A 30 42.71 -14.84 -8.70
CA ILE A 30 41.44 -14.11 -8.82
C ILE A 30 41.64 -12.78 -9.55
N ARG A 31 42.77 -12.08 -9.37
CA ARG A 31 43.10 -10.91 -10.18
C ARG A 31 43.18 -11.26 -11.67
N LYS A 32 43.77 -12.41 -12.01
CA LYS A 32 43.79 -12.93 -13.40
C LYS A 32 42.40 -13.29 -13.89
N LEU A 33 41.57 -13.90 -13.05
CA LEU A 33 40.20 -14.30 -13.41
C LEU A 33 39.29 -13.09 -13.61
N VAL A 34 39.27 -12.13 -12.68
CA VAL A 34 38.54 -10.85 -12.81
C VAL A 34 39.03 -10.06 -14.03
N LYS A 35 40.36 -10.00 -14.26
CA LYS A 35 40.92 -9.35 -15.46
C LYS A 35 40.52 -10.07 -16.74
N ALA A 36 40.50 -11.41 -16.76
CA ALA A 36 40.09 -12.19 -17.92
C ALA A 36 38.59 -12.04 -18.20
N VAL A 37 37.74 -12.10 -17.18
CA VAL A 37 36.29 -11.91 -17.31
C VAL A 37 35.96 -10.50 -17.76
N ILE A 38 36.59 -9.48 -17.15
CA ILE A 38 36.39 -8.08 -17.55
C ILE A 38 36.91 -7.85 -18.96
N ARG A 39 38.08 -8.38 -19.32
CA ARG A 39 38.64 -8.24 -20.67
C ARG A 39 37.80 -8.95 -21.72
N GLU A 40 37.33 -10.17 -21.48
CA GLU A 40 36.49 -10.90 -22.43
C GLU A 40 35.12 -10.25 -22.55
N ALA A 41 34.48 -9.87 -21.44
CA ALA A 41 33.21 -9.14 -21.45
C ALA A 41 33.33 -7.76 -22.13
N LEU A 42 34.43 -7.04 -21.92
CA LEU A 42 34.67 -5.76 -22.57
C LEU A 42 35.05 -5.89 -24.04
N LYS A 43 35.73 -6.97 -24.42
CA LYS A 43 36.08 -7.29 -25.82
C LYS A 43 34.84 -7.65 -26.61
N ASP A 44 34.00 -8.54 -26.07
CA ASP A 44 32.71 -8.92 -26.65
C ASP A 44 31.74 -7.73 -26.70
N TRP A 45 31.75 -6.87 -25.67
CA TRP A 45 30.98 -5.63 -25.67
C TRP A 45 31.50 -4.61 -26.69
N SER A 46 32.83 -4.55 -26.89
CA SER A 46 33.44 -3.57 -27.79
C SER A 46 33.23 -3.88 -29.27
N GLY A 47 33.15 -5.16 -29.65
CA GLY A 47 33.01 -5.59 -31.04
C GLY A 47 33.98 -4.85 -31.96
N ASP A 48 33.49 -4.41 -33.13
CA ASP A 48 34.27 -3.62 -34.09
C ASP A 48 34.18 -2.09 -33.87
N SER A 49 33.51 -1.65 -32.81
CA SER A 49 33.30 -0.22 -32.56
C SER A 49 34.56 0.42 -31.98
N LYS A 50 35.21 1.30 -32.75
CA LYS A 50 36.36 2.10 -32.31
C LYS A 50 36.08 2.90 -31.03
N LEU A 51 34.83 3.29 -30.81
CA LEU A 51 34.42 4.03 -29.62
C LEU A 51 34.30 3.11 -28.40
N LYS A 52 33.66 1.94 -28.55
CA LYS A 52 33.56 0.95 -27.47
C LYS A 52 34.92 0.33 -27.13
N ALA A 53 35.81 0.16 -28.11
CA ALA A 53 37.20 -0.25 -27.89
C ALA A 53 38.01 0.77 -27.07
N ARG A 54 37.69 2.07 -27.21
CA ARG A 54 38.30 3.12 -26.39
C ARG A 54 37.74 3.13 -24.97
N MET A 55 36.48 2.74 -24.79
CA MET A 55 35.86 2.59 -23.47
C MET A 55 36.31 1.33 -22.76
N SER A 56 36.40 0.19 -23.45
CA SER A 56 36.99 -1.03 -22.89
C SER A 56 38.42 -0.76 -22.43
N SER A 57 39.21 -0.02 -23.20
CA SER A 57 40.53 0.43 -22.76
C SER A 57 40.48 1.30 -21.50
N ASN A 58 39.54 2.24 -21.39
CA ASN A 58 39.44 3.11 -20.20
C ASN A 58 38.95 2.34 -18.97
N VAL A 59 38.00 1.42 -19.14
CA VAL A 59 37.52 0.53 -18.07
C VAL A 59 38.62 -0.45 -17.67
N GLU A 60 39.34 -1.05 -18.63
CA GLU A 60 40.53 -1.86 -18.37
C GLU A 60 41.58 -1.07 -17.61
N ASN A 61 41.88 0.18 -18.01
CA ASN A 61 42.85 1.03 -17.32
C ASN A 61 42.41 1.39 -15.89
N VAL A 62 41.11 1.64 -15.67
CA VAL A 62 40.58 1.93 -14.33
C VAL A 62 40.57 0.68 -13.47
N VAL A 63 40.12 -0.45 -14.00
CA VAL A 63 40.17 -1.76 -13.33
C VAL A 63 41.60 -2.16 -13.04
N GLU A 64 42.53 -1.92 -13.96
CA GLU A 64 43.96 -2.18 -13.78
C GLU A 64 44.57 -1.26 -12.74
N SER A 65 44.24 0.04 -12.73
CA SER A 65 44.63 0.98 -11.68
C SER A 65 44.10 0.57 -10.29
N ILE A 66 42.83 0.18 -10.23
CA ILE A 66 42.16 -0.29 -9.01
C ILE A 66 42.78 -1.61 -8.51
N LEU A 67 43.06 -2.54 -9.43
CA LEU A 67 43.66 -3.82 -9.09
C LEU A 67 45.15 -3.69 -8.77
N SER A 68 45.89 -2.74 -9.35
CA SER A 68 47.35 -2.56 -9.16
C SER A 68 47.73 -1.61 -8.03
N SER A 69 46.79 -0.86 -7.46
CA SER A 69 47.00 -0.02 -6.28
C SER A 69 47.34 -0.87 -5.04
N GLU A 70 48.62 -1.16 -4.84
CA GLU A 70 49.16 -1.66 -3.59
C GLU A 70 49.23 -0.53 -2.56
N GLY A 71 48.43 -0.63 -1.51
CA GLY A 71 48.79 -0.09 -0.19
C GLY A 71 48.64 1.42 0.04
N LYS A 72 47.88 2.17 -0.78
CA LYS A 72 47.44 3.53 -0.41
C LYS A 72 45.94 3.59 -0.22
N SER A 73 45.50 3.39 1.02
CA SER A 73 44.27 3.99 1.52
C SER A 73 44.37 5.50 1.28
N ASP A 74 43.40 6.09 0.56
CA ASP A 74 42.72 7.31 1.01
C ASP A 74 42.02 8.03 -0.15
N SER A 75 40.71 8.24 0.04
CA SER A 75 39.85 9.29 -0.55
C SER A 75 39.68 9.38 -2.08
N LYS A 76 40.62 8.92 -2.90
CA LYS A 76 40.59 9.10 -4.37
C LYS A 76 39.74 8.08 -5.12
N MET A 77 39.60 6.86 -4.60
CA MET A 77 38.85 5.78 -5.26
C MET A 77 37.36 6.13 -5.47
N GLY A 78 36.70 6.70 -4.47
CA GLY A 78 35.30 7.13 -4.61
C GLY A 78 35.11 8.24 -5.63
N ALA A 79 36.07 9.17 -5.74
CA ALA A 79 36.04 10.23 -6.75
C ALA A 79 36.26 9.69 -8.17
N GLU A 80 37.12 8.67 -8.33
CA GLU A 80 37.36 8.01 -9.63
C GLU A 80 36.16 7.17 -10.07
N LEU A 81 35.54 6.41 -9.16
CA LEU A 81 34.29 5.68 -9.44
C LEU A 81 33.14 6.63 -9.82
N GLY A 82 32.99 7.75 -9.12
CA GLY A 82 31.99 8.76 -9.47
C GLY A 82 32.20 9.38 -10.86
N LYS A 83 33.46 9.64 -11.24
CA LYS A 83 33.81 10.11 -12.59
C LYS A 83 33.54 9.06 -13.66
N LEU A 84 33.88 7.80 -13.39
CA LEU A 84 33.62 6.68 -14.30
C LEU A 84 32.11 6.50 -14.53
N LEU A 85 31.31 6.47 -13.47
CA LEU A 85 29.85 6.35 -13.56
C LEU A 85 29.23 7.51 -14.36
N THR A 86 29.71 8.73 -14.14
CA THR A 86 29.25 9.92 -14.88
C THR A 86 29.61 9.85 -16.36
N ALA A 87 30.84 9.41 -16.69
CA ALA A 87 31.27 9.24 -18.08
C ALA A 87 30.45 8.14 -18.79
N PHE A 88 30.21 7.02 -18.11
CA PHE A 88 29.37 5.93 -18.62
C PHE A 88 27.93 6.40 -18.88
N ALA A 89 27.32 7.13 -17.94
CA ALA A 89 25.98 7.67 -18.09
C ALA A 89 25.89 8.68 -19.26
N ARG A 90 26.89 9.54 -19.43
CA ARG A 90 26.94 10.51 -20.53
C ARG A 90 26.98 9.82 -21.89
N GLU A 91 27.86 8.83 -22.05
CA GLU A 91 28.00 8.12 -23.33
C GLU A 91 26.76 7.28 -23.65
N THR A 92 26.21 6.56 -22.65
CA THR A 92 24.96 5.79 -22.81
C THR A 92 23.82 6.69 -23.29
N ASN A 93 23.73 7.91 -22.75
CA ASN A 93 22.75 8.90 -23.22
C ASN A 93 23.02 9.41 -24.65
N GLU A 94 24.29 9.52 -25.06
CA GLU A 94 24.68 9.91 -26.42
C GLU A 94 24.41 8.78 -27.44
N GLU A 95 24.60 7.52 -27.07
CA GLU A 95 24.24 6.35 -27.89
C GLU A 95 22.72 6.19 -28.01
N LEU A 96 21.97 6.28 -26.90
CA LEU A 96 20.50 6.21 -26.94
C LEU A 96 19.87 7.32 -27.79
N LYS A 97 20.47 8.52 -27.83
CA LYS A 97 20.04 9.62 -28.71
C LYS A 97 20.22 9.34 -30.19
N LYS A 98 21.14 8.46 -30.58
CA LYS A 98 21.39 8.07 -31.97
C LYS A 98 20.36 7.07 -32.51
N GLY A 99 19.46 6.57 -31.67
CA GLY A 99 18.36 5.68 -32.08
C GLY A 99 18.80 4.26 -32.46
N GLU A 100 20.04 3.87 -32.16
CA GLU A 100 20.50 2.49 -32.36
C GLU A 100 19.69 1.56 -31.45
N LYS A 101 18.95 0.62 -32.06
CA LYS A 101 18.31 -0.48 -31.33
C LYS A 101 19.40 -1.36 -30.74
N VAL A 102 19.56 -1.30 -29.42
CA VAL A 102 20.57 -2.07 -28.70
C VAL A 102 20.13 -3.54 -28.55
N ILE A 103 20.36 -4.32 -29.62
CA ILE A 103 20.68 -5.78 -29.66
C ILE A 103 19.51 -6.79 -29.72
N GLU A 104 19.60 -7.75 -30.67
CA GLU A 104 18.59 -8.82 -30.85
C GLU A 104 19.08 -10.30 -30.81
N TYR A 105 20.38 -10.66 -30.73
CA TYR A 105 20.77 -12.10 -30.70
C TYR A 105 21.85 -12.54 -29.69
N PRO A 106 23.04 -11.89 -29.55
CA PRO A 106 24.10 -12.39 -28.67
C PRO A 106 23.78 -12.36 -27.17
N ARG A 107 22.91 -11.45 -26.74
CA ARG A 107 22.53 -11.30 -25.32
C ARG A 107 21.67 -12.45 -24.81
N GLN A 108 20.80 -13.03 -25.65
CA GLN A 108 19.90 -14.10 -25.23
C GLN A 108 20.68 -15.35 -24.82
N THR A 109 21.72 -15.70 -25.59
CA THR A 109 22.63 -16.81 -25.27
C THR A 109 23.38 -16.55 -23.96
N ALA A 110 23.95 -15.35 -23.79
CA ALA A 110 24.66 -14.98 -22.56
C ALA A 110 23.74 -14.97 -21.32
N PHE A 111 22.50 -14.50 -21.45
CA PHE A 111 21.52 -14.56 -20.36
C PHE A 111 21.13 -16.00 -20.03
N ASN A 112 20.90 -16.84 -21.03
CA ASN A 112 20.59 -18.25 -20.81
C ASN A 112 21.75 -18.97 -20.11
N GLU A 113 22.98 -18.77 -20.57
CA GLU A 113 24.18 -19.32 -19.94
C GLU A 113 24.35 -18.81 -18.50
N PHE A 114 24.07 -17.52 -18.24
CA PHE A 114 24.07 -16.99 -16.88
C PHE A 114 23.05 -17.71 -15.99
N ILE A 115 21.79 -17.84 -16.43
CA ILE A 115 20.73 -18.49 -15.63
C ILE A 115 21.08 -19.96 -15.36
N VAL A 116 21.53 -20.70 -16.38
CA VAL A 116 21.82 -22.14 -16.25
C VAL A 116 23.01 -22.40 -15.31
N ASN A 117 24.01 -21.52 -15.30
CA ASN A 117 25.23 -21.71 -14.52
C ASN A 117 25.24 -20.96 -13.18
N THR A 118 24.20 -20.19 -12.87
CA THR A 118 24.11 -19.45 -11.61
C THR A 118 23.36 -20.27 -10.58
N ASP A 119 24.02 -20.55 -9.45
CA ASP A 119 23.37 -21.11 -8.28
C ASP A 119 22.69 -19.98 -7.48
N PHE A 120 21.38 -19.83 -7.68
CA PHE A 120 20.58 -18.84 -6.95
C PHE A 120 20.46 -19.16 -5.45
N GLY A 121 20.73 -20.40 -5.03
CA GLY A 121 20.80 -20.78 -3.62
C GLY A 121 22.02 -20.18 -2.92
N GLU A 122 23.20 -20.25 -3.55
CA GLU A 122 24.41 -19.59 -3.05
C GLU A 122 24.27 -18.05 -3.07
N ILE A 123 23.58 -17.48 -4.06
CA ILE A 123 23.24 -16.04 -4.05
C ILE A 123 22.35 -15.69 -2.86
N LYS A 124 21.31 -16.48 -2.59
CA LYS A 124 20.44 -16.30 -1.44
C LYS A 124 21.25 -16.35 -0.14
N GLU A 125 22.07 -17.38 0.03
CA GLU A 125 22.90 -17.53 1.23
C GLU A 125 23.91 -16.39 1.40
N MET A 126 24.50 -15.89 0.31
CA MET A 126 25.33 -14.70 0.33
C MET A 126 24.53 -13.48 0.83
N VAL A 127 23.31 -13.27 0.32
CA VAL A 127 22.44 -12.16 0.73
C VAL A 127 22.10 -12.27 2.21
N ASP A 128 21.65 -13.45 2.66
CA ASP A 128 21.28 -13.71 4.05
C ASP A 128 22.44 -13.45 5.02
N ARG A 129 23.65 -13.90 4.67
CA ARG A 129 24.86 -13.68 5.47
C ARG A 129 25.36 -12.23 5.44
N SER A 130 24.93 -11.43 4.46
CA SER A 130 25.40 -10.05 4.26
C SER A 130 24.58 -9.00 4.98
N GLU A 131 23.39 -9.34 5.51
CA GLU A 131 22.40 -8.41 6.07
C GLU A 131 23.03 -7.35 6.99
N GLY A 132 23.75 -7.77 8.03
CA GLY A 132 24.36 -6.85 9.00
C GLY A 132 25.37 -5.88 8.39
N ASN A 133 26.23 -6.37 7.49
CA ASN A 133 27.25 -5.56 6.82
C ASN A 133 26.64 -4.59 5.79
N VAL A 134 25.61 -5.04 5.07
CA VAL A 134 24.87 -4.21 4.10
C VAL A 134 24.15 -3.08 4.82
N ILE A 135 23.46 -3.34 5.94
CA ILE A 135 22.75 -2.31 6.71
C ILE A 135 23.73 -1.24 7.23
N GLN A 136 24.90 -1.64 7.74
CA GLN A 136 25.91 -0.68 8.20
C GLN A 136 26.39 0.23 7.06
N ASN A 137 26.65 -0.34 5.88
CA ASN A 137 27.07 0.41 4.70
C ASN A 137 25.98 1.36 4.19
N ILE A 138 24.71 0.95 4.25
CA ILE A 138 23.57 1.79 3.88
C ILE A 138 23.50 3.02 4.80
N ASN A 139 23.69 2.86 6.11
CA ASN A 139 23.65 4.00 7.04
C ASN A 139 24.73 5.04 6.72
N VAL A 140 25.97 4.60 6.45
CA VAL A 140 27.06 5.49 6.03
C VAL A 140 26.73 6.20 4.70
N ALA A 141 26.16 5.47 3.74
CA ALA A 141 25.75 6.05 2.46
C ALA A 141 24.64 7.10 2.63
N ILE A 142 23.64 6.83 3.47
CA ILE A 142 22.55 7.76 3.79
C ILE A 142 23.13 9.05 4.41
N GLU A 143 24.01 8.93 5.41
CA GLU A 143 24.67 10.08 6.02
C GLU A 143 25.47 10.91 5.01
N CYS A 144 26.19 10.25 4.10
CA CYS A 144 26.94 10.91 3.03
C CYS A 144 26.03 11.61 2.01
N ILE A 145 24.91 11.00 1.63
CA ILE A 145 23.96 11.55 0.66
C ILE A 145 23.32 12.84 1.18
N TRP A 146 22.94 12.87 2.47
CA TRP A 146 22.31 14.05 3.07
C TRP A 146 23.24 15.26 3.19
N LYS A 147 24.57 15.07 3.14
CA LYS A 147 25.55 16.17 3.05
C LYS A 147 25.49 16.92 1.72
N TYR A 148 24.81 16.39 0.70
CA TYR A 148 24.70 17.00 -0.63
C TYR A 148 23.23 17.06 -1.12
N PRO A 149 22.40 17.97 -0.59
CA PRO A 149 20.96 18.04 -0.90
C PRO A 149 20.61 18.14 -2.39
N ALA A 150 21.43 18.84 -3.19
CA ALA A 150 21.22 18.92 -4.64
C ALA A 150 21.31 17.54 -5.33
N LYS A 151 22.22 16.67 -4.86
CA LYS A 151 22.35 15.29 -5.36
C LYS A 151 21.15 14.43 -4.95
N VAL A 152 20.58 14.68 -3.77
CA VAL A 152 19.33 14.03 -3.33
C VAL A 152 18.22 14.29 -4.33
N GLY A 153 18.06 15.54 -4.79
CA GLY A 153 17.08 15.89 -5.82
C GLY A 153 17.29 15.10 -7.13
N SER A 154 18.53 15.00 -7.61
CA SER A 154 18.85 14.21 -8.81
C SER A 154 18.64 12.71 -8.63
N ILE A 155 18.95 12.17 -7.45
CA ILE A 155 18.68 10.77 -7.09
C ILE A 155 17.17 10.51 -7.11
N LEU A 156 16.38 11.36 -6.46
CA LEU A 156 14.92 11.24 -6.44
C LEU A 156 14.31 11.32 -7.85
N ALA A 157 14.77 12.25 -8.68
CA ALA A 157 14.32 12.33 -10.08
C ALA A 157 14.70 11.07 -10.88
N THR A 158 15.91 10.54 -10.66
CA THR A 158 16.35 9.29 -11.29
C THR A 158 15.50 8.11 -10.81
N LEU A 159 15.12 8.07 -9.52
CA LEU A 159 14.25 7.05 -8.96
C LEU A 159 12.85 7.08 -9.57
N VAL A 160 12.30 8.23 -9.94
CA VAL A 160 11.03 8.31 -10.67
C VAL A 160 11.14 7.62 -12.05
N SER A 161 12.17 7.95 -12.81
CA SER A 161 12.41 7.32 -14.13
C SER A 161 12.68 5.83 -14.00
N ALA A 162 13.51 5.43 -13.02
CA ALA A 162 13.76 4.03 -12.70
C ALA A 162 12.47 3.33 -12.29
N GLY A 163 11.61 3.97 -11.49
CA GLY A 163 10.30 3.45 -11.10
C GLY A 163 9.40 3.17 -12.29
N ASN A 164 9.33 4.10 -13.26
CA ASN A 164 8.56 3.88 -14.49
C ASN A 164 9.09 2.71 -15.33
N ILE A 165 10.42 2.56 -15.43
CA ILE A 165 11.04 1.41 -16.11
C ILE A 165 10.72 0.12 -15.34
N SER A 166 10.87 0.13 -14.02
CA SER A 166 10.56 -1.01 -13.15
C SER A 166 9.10 -1.43 -13.25
N LEU A 167 8.14 -0.51 -13.35
CA LEU A 167 6.73 -0.84 -13.55
C LEU A 167 6.49 -1.56 -14.87
N LYS A 168 7.14 -1.12 -15.96
CA LYS A 168 7.07 -1.80 -17.26
C LYS A 168 7.72 -3.18 -17.20
N SER A 169 8.90 -3.28 -16.61
CA SER A 169 9.60 -4.55 -16.44
C SER A 169 8.81 -5.52 -15.56
N LEU A 170 8.22 -5.04 -14.46
CA LEU A 170 7.39 -5.84 -13.57
C LEU A 170 6.13 -6.32 -14.27
N SER A 171 5.48 -5.46 -15.07
CA SER A 171 4.33 -5.88 -15.90
C SER A 171 4.70 -7.02 -16.86
N LEU A 172 5.88 -6.95 -17.50
CA LEU A 172 6.38 -8.03 -18.36
C LEU A 172 6.70 -9.31 -17.57
N ILE A 173 7.33 -9.18 -16.41
CA ILE A 173 7.68 -10.33 -15.56
C ILE A 173 6.42 -11.00 -15.01
N VAL A 174 5.48 -10.23 -14.48
CA VAL A 174 4.21 -10.74 -13.93
C VAL A 174 3.34 -11.33 -15.03
N GLY A 175 3.26 -10.68 -16.21
CA GLY A 175 2.58 -11.26 -17.36
C GLY A 175 3.18 -12.61 -17.74
N SER A 176 4.51 -12.69 -17.86
CA SER A 176 5.21 -13.94 -18.13
C SER A 176 4.99 -15.00 -17.04
N LEU A 177 4.98 -14.61 -15.76
CA LEU A 177 4.71 -15.52 -14.65
C LEU A 177 3.30 -16.12 -14.77
N LEU A 178 2.29 -15.29 -15.04
CA LEU A 178 0.90 -15.71 -15.18
C LEU A 178 0.67 -16.59 -16.42
N ASP A 179 1.41 -16.33 -17.51
CA ASP A 179 1.32 -17.11 -18.74
C ASP A 179 2.00 -18.49 -18.61
N ASN A 180 3.04 -18.60 -17.77
CA ASN A 180 3.89 -19.80 -17.68
C ASN A 180 3.68 -20.65 -16.43
N LEU A 181 3.10 -20.11 -15.35
CA LEU A 181 2.89 -20.84 -14.10
C LEU A 181 1.39 -21.08 -13.85
N GLY A 182 1.07 -22.27 -13.34
CA GLY A 182 -0.26 -22.56 -12.82
C GLY A 182 -0.58 -21.72 -11.56
N PRO A 183 -1.88 -21.52 -11.25
CA PRO A 183 -2.30 -20.81 -10.04
C PRO A 183 -1.69 -21.38 -8.75
N ASP A 184 -1.63 -22.72 -8.63
CA ASP A 184 -1.11 -23.39 -7.44
C ASP A 184 0.37 -23.06 -7.18
N LEU A 185 1.21 -23.17 -8.22
CA LEU A 185 2.64 -22.87 -8.12
C LEU A 185 2.89 -21.38 -7.86
N THR A 186 2.05 -20.51 -8.43
CA THR A 186 2.12 -19.06 -8.16
C THR A 186 1.80 -18.76 -6.70
N ALA A 187 0.75 -19.38 -6.16
CA ALA A 187 0.39 -19.24 -4.75
C ALA A 187 1.51 -19.76 -3.84
N ASP A 188 2.06 -20.95 -4.12
CA ASP A 188 3.16 -21.53 -3.33
C ASP A 188 4.39 -20.62 -3.27
N ILE A 189 4.80 -20.07 -4.41
CA ILE A 189 5.93 -19.12 -4.48
C ILE A 189 5.62 -17.88 -3.64
N LEU A 190 4.46 -17.26 -3.82
CA LEU A 190 4.10 -16.03 -3.09
C LEU A 190 3.97 -16.27 -1.57
N LEU A 191 3.32 -17.37 -1.15
CA LEU A 191 3.17 -17.73 0.25
C LEU A 191 4.52 -18.10 0.89
N SER A 192 5.43 -18.71 0.13
CA SER A 192 6.78 -19.01 0.61
C SER A 192 7.56 -17.72 0.94
N VAL A 193 7.40 -16.68 0.12
CA VAL A 193 7.99 -15.36 0.39
C VAL A 193 7.39 -14.75 1.64
N VAL A 194 6.06 -14.77 1.78
CA VAL A 194 5.38 -14.23 2.98
C VAL A 194 5.86 -14.93 4.26
N ARG A 195 6.06 -16.25 4.21
CA ARG A 195 6.57 -17.04 5.33
C ARG A 195 7.98 -16.64 5.77
N GLU A 196 8.83 -16.22 4.85
CA GLU A 196 10.21 -15.79 5.15
C GLU A 196 10.30 -14.34 5.67
N LEU A 197 9.21 -13.57 5.63
CA LEU A 197 9.22 -12.18 6.10
C LEU A 197 9.28 -12.06 7.63
N ASN A 198 10.15 -11.18 8.11
CA ASN A 198 10.28 -10.89 9.54
C ASN A 198 9.23 -9.86 10.01
N GLY A 199 8.18 -10.34 10.68
CA GLY A 199 7.09 -9.50 11.19
C GLY A 199 7.53 -8.37 12.12
N ARG A 200 8.65 -8.52 12.85
CA ARG A 200 9.18 -7.46 13.72
C ARG A 200 9.74 -6.29 12.91
N GLU A 201 10.51 -6.58 11.88
CA GLU A 201 11.07 -5.55 11.00
C GLU A 201 9.96 -4.87 10.18
N ILE A 202 8.94 -5.63 9.75
CA ILE A 202 7.72 -5.05 9.16
C ILE A 202 7.05 -4.08 10.13
N GLY A 203 6.89 -4.44 11.41
CA GLY A 203 6.31 -3.56 12.42
C GLY A 203 7.09 -2.25 12.61
N LYS A 204 8.43 -2.32 12.62
CA LYS A 204 9.28 -1.11 12.66
C LYS A 204 9.11 -0.26 11.40
N LEU A 205 9.10 -0.89 10.22
CA LEU A 205 8.87 -0.21 8.95
C LEU A 205 7.51 0.49 8.93
N VAL A 206 6.44 -0.17 9.39
CA VAL A 206 5.10 0.42 9.49
C VAL A 206 5.10 1.67 10.37
N ASN A 207 5.83 1.68 11.48
CA ASN A 207 5.97 2.89 12.32
C ASN A 207 6.67 4.03 11.56
N THR A 208 7.79 3.74 10.89
CA THR A 208 8.51 4.73 10.09
C THR A 208 7.66 5.28 8.95
N LEU A 209 6.92 4.42 8.24
CA LEU A 209 6.02 4.79 7.16
C LEU A 209 4.82 5.61 7.68
N SER A 210 4.29 5.29 8.86
CA SER A 210 3.20 6.05 9.47
C SER A 210 3.64 7.48 9.79
N GLU A 211 4.84 7.66 10.32
CA GLU A 211 5.41 8.99 10.57
C GLU A 211 5.73 9.72 9.26
N LEU A 212 6.24 9.03 8.25
CA LEU A 212 6.46 9.60 6.92
C LEU A 212 5.14 10.07 6.29
N LEU A 213 4.10 9.26 6.34
CA LEU A 213 2.76 9.58 5.84
C LEU A 213 2.18 10.80 6.57
N ARG A 214 2.34 10.87 7.90
CA ARG A 214 1.94 12.03 8.69
C ARG A 214 2.63 13.30 8.21
N ARG A 215 3.96 13.25 7.98
CA ARG A 215 4.73 14.39 7.47
C ARG A 215 4.35 14.77 6.05
N LEU A 216 4.16 13.78 5.17
CA LEU A 216 3.71 13.99 3.80
C LEU A 216 2.34 14.67 3.77
N HIS A 217 1.40 14.19 4.59
CA HIS A 217 0.08 14.77 4.74
C HIS A 217 0.17 16.23 5.18
N THR A 218 0.89 16.53 6.27
CA THR A 218 1.09 17.92 6.71
C THR A 218 1.75 18.79 5.63
N GLY A 219 2.79 18.30 4.97
CA GLY A 219 3.47 19.02 3.89
C GLY A 219 2.54 19.30 2.70
N SER A 220 1.72 18.34 2.31
CA SER A 220 0.73 18.49 1.23
C SER A 220 -0.31 19.58 1.52
N TYR A 221 -0.71 19.74 2.78
CA TYR A 221 -1.62 20.81 3.21
C TYR A 221 -0.93 22.18 3.22
N LEU A 222 0.33 22.25 3.67
CA LEU A 222 1.10 23.51 3.66
C LEU A 222 1.39 24.01 2.24
N LEU A 223 1.54 23.10 1.27
CA LEU A 223 1.76 23.41 -0.14
C LEU A 223 0.47 23.56 -0.95
N ALA A 224 -0.70 23.60 -0.28
CA ALA A 224 -2.00 23.65 -0.93
C ALA A 224 -2.11 24.80 -1.94
N ARG A 225 -2.75 24.53 -3.08
CA ARG A 225 -3.04 25.52 -4.12
C ARG A 225 -4.53 25.47 -4.43
N GLY A 226 -5.20 26.62 -4.45
CA GLY A 226 -6.64 26.71 -4.78
C GLY A 226 -7.55 25.97 -3.79
N GLY A 227 -7.20 25.91 -2.50
CA GLY A 227 -8.02 25.28 -1.45
C GLY A 227 -7.97 23.75 -1.41
N LYS A 228 -7.15 23.10 -2.26
CA LYS A 228 -6.97 21.65 -2.29
C LYS A 228 -5.54 21.24 -1.89
N PRO A 229 -5.36 20.13 -1.14
CA PRO A 229 -4.03 19.58 -0.88
C PRO A 229 -3.33 19.20 -2.17
N LEU A 230 -2.02 19.44 -2.26
CA LEU A 230 -1.25 19.16 -3.47
C LEU A 230 -1.27 17.68 -3.87
N PHE A 231 -1.30 16.78 -2.87
CA PHE A 231 -1.44 15.34 -3.07
C PHE A 231 -2.74 14.96 -3.80
N GLU A 232 -3.87 15.62 -3.50
CA GLU A 232 -5.15 15.35 -4.18
C GLU A 232 -5.05 15.65 -5.68
N ILE A 233 -4.42 16.76 -6.04
CA ILE A 233 -4.27 17.20 -7.43
C ILE A 233 -3.46 16.18 -8.24
N TYR A 234 -2.30 15.77 -7.71
CA TYR A 234 -1.45 14.81 -8.41
C TYR A 234 -2.04 13.40 -8.45
N LEU A 235 -2.65 12.95 -7.35
CA LEU A 235 -3.27 11.64 -7.29
C LEU A 235 -4.45 11.53 -8.27
N THR A 236 -5.25 12.58 -8.42
CA THR A 236 -6.39 12.58 -9.37
C THR A 236 -5.93 12.38 -10.81
N ASN A 237 -4.87 13.08 -11.22
CA ASN A 237 -4.32 12.93 -12.58
C ASN A 237 -3.76 11.52 -12.80
N PHE A 238 -2.98 11.02 -11.86
CA PHE A 238 -2.44 9.66 -11.93
C PHE A 238 -3.54 8.59 -12.00
N LEU A 239 -4.58 8.71 -11.16
CA LEU A 239 -5.69 7.76 -11.16
C LEU A 239 -6.50 7.80 -12.46
N LYS A 240 -6.61 8.96 -13.10
CA LYS A 240 -7.30 9.08 -14.39
C LYS A 240 -6.62 8.22 -15.46
N ASP A 241 -5.30 8.31 -15.55
CA ASP A 241 -4.50 7.54 -16.51
C ASP A 241 -4.49 6.03 -16.16
N ALA A 242 -4.43 5.70 -14.87
CA ALA A 242 -4.46 4.31 -14.44
C ALA A 242 -5.82 3.64 -14.70
N VAL A 243 -6.93 4.32 -14.36
CA VAL A 243 -8.29 3.76 -14.51
C VAL A 243 -8.64 3.51 -15.98
N SER A 244 -8.13 4.31 -16.92
CA SER A 244 -8.37 4.07 -18.35
C SER A 244 -7.75 2.79 -18.89
N GLU A 245 -6.74 2.23 -18.22
CA GLU A 245 -6.07 1.00 -18.63
C GLU A 245 -6.62 -0.26 -17.91
N ILE A 246 -7.46 -0.08 -16.89
CA ILE A 246 -7.98 -1.20 -16.09
C ILE A 246 -9.11 -1.90 -16.85
N ASN A 247 -8.94 -3.20 -17.11
CA ASN A 247 -10.04 -4.05 -17.57
C ASN A 247 -11.07 -4.25 -16.42
N PRO A 248 -12.33 -3.80 -16.57
CA PRO A 248 -13.33 -3.86 -15.50
C PRO A 248 -13.69 -5.27 -15.05
N GLU A 249 -13.69 -6.26 -15.94
CA GLU A 249 -14.07 -7.64 -15.63
C GLU A 249 -13.00 -8.32 -14.78
N ILE A 250 -11.73 -8.22 -15.19
CA ILE A 250 -10.59 -8.76 -14.44
C ILE A 250 -10.50 -8.06 -13.08
N PHE A 251 -10.66 -6.74 -13.07
CA PHE A 251 -10.64 -5.96 -11.84
C PHE A 251 -11.74 -6.37 -10.86
N THR A 252 -12.96 -6.62 -11.36
CA THR A 252 -14.08 -7.03 -10.51
C THR A 252 -13.85 -8.43 -9.94
N LYS A 253 -13.40 -9.39 -10.74
CA LYS A 253 -13.06 -10.75 -10.26
C LYS A 253 -11.95 -10.70 -9.21
N ALA A 254 -10.88 -9.96 -9.48
CA ALA A 254 -9.79 -9.77 -8.52
C ALA A 254 -10.28 -9.15 -7.22
N ARG A 255 -11.23 -8.20 -7.26
CA ARG A 255 -11.81 -7.60 -6.06
C ARG A 255 -12.66 -8.56 -5.23
N VAL A 256 -13.34 -9.52 -5.84
CA VAL A 256 -14.09 -10.55 -5.12
C VAL A 256 -13.12 -11.45 -4.37
N VAL A 257 -12.11 -11.99 -5.05
CA VAL A 257 -11.07 -12.84 -4.42
C VAL A 257 -10.33 -12.08 -3.32
N LEU A 258 -9.95 -10.82 -3.59
CA LEU A 258 -9.32 -9.99 -2.56
C LEU A 258 -10.25 -9.72 -1.36
N ALA A 259 -11.57 -9.70 -1.54
CA ALA A 259 -12.50 -9.54 -0.41
C ALA A 259 -12.54 -10.79 0.47
N GLU A 260 -12.51 -11.98 -0.14
CA GLU A 260 -12.42 -13.28 0.56
C GLU A 260 -11.07 -13.40 1.32
N ASP A 261 -9.96 -13.03 0.67
CA ASP A 261 -8.64 -12.97 1.32
C ASP A 261 -8.62 -11.90 2.43
N THR A 262 -9.26 -10.75 2.21
CA THR A 262 -9.38 -9.70 3.23
C THR A 262 -10.13 -10.19 4.46
N GLU A 263 -11.16 -11.03 4.30
CA GLU A 263 -11.85 -11.67 5.41
C GLU A 263 -10.90 -12.56 6.21
N THR A 264 -10.10 -13.38 5.53
CA THR A 264 -9.09 -14.24 6.15
C THR A 264 -8.07 -13.42 6.94
N ILE A 265 -7.54 -12.35 6.34
CA ILE A 265 -6.63 -11.42 7.02
C ILE A 265 -7.30 -10.77 8.22
N ALA A 266 -8.57 -10.33 8.09
CA ALA A 266 -9.30 -9.69 9.17
C ALA A 266 -9.52 -10.63 10.36
N LYS A 267 -9.81 -11.91 10.10
CA LYS A 267 -9.92 -12.95 11.14
C LYS A 267 -8.60 -13.13 11.89
N SER A 268 -7.49 -13.31 11.16
CA SER A 268 -6.16 -13.44 11.76
C SER A 268 -5.75 -12.18 12.54
N LEU A 269 -6.08 -11.00 12.02
CA LEU A 269 -5.80 -9.74 12.72
C LEU A 269 -6.66 -9.58 13.98
N ALA A 270 -7.93 -10.00 13.95
CA ALA A 270 -8.82 -9.95 15.11
C ALA A 270 -8.31 -10.86 16.24
N GLU A 271 -7.81 -12.05 15.91
CA GLU A 271 -7.16 -12.96 16.87
C GLU A 271 -5.96 -12.28 17.54
N VAL A 272 -5.03 -11.73 16.75
CA VAL A 272 -3.84 -11.02 17.27
C VAL A 272 -4.20 -9.75 18.04
N MET A 273 -5.22 -9.00 17.60
CA MET A 273 -5.69 -7.79 18.31
C MET A 273 -6.38 -8.12 19.62
N GLY A 274 -7.04 -9.28 19.73
CA GLY A 274 -7.62 -9.77 20.98
C GLY A 274 -6.56 -9.97 22.07
N GLU A 275 -5.33 -10.33 21.68
CA GLU A 275 -4.19 -10.47 22.59
C GLU A 275 -3.48 -9.13 22.89
N ASN A 276 -3.82 -8.05 22.18
CA ASN A 276 -3.19 -6.73 22.32
C ASN A 276 -4.22 -5.64 22.60
N GLU A 277 -4.71 -5.61 23.85
CA GLU A 277 -5.72 -4.66 24.34
C GLU A 277 -5.35 -3.19 24.04
N LYS A 278 -4.06 -2.83 24.17
CA LYS A 278 -3.60 -1.46 23.91
C LYS A 278 -3.89 -1.02 22.48
N MET A 279 -3.60 -1.89 21.49
CA MET A 279 -3.83 -1.58 20.09
C MET A 279 -5.33 -1.54 19.76
N LEU A 280 -6.11 -2.45 20.37
CA LEU A 280 -7.55 -2.51 20.23
C LEU A 280 -8.22 -1.20 20.71
N PHE A 281 -7.91 -0.76 21.93
CA PHE A 281 -8.47 0.47 22.48
C PHE A 281 -7.96 1.74 21.79
N ALA A 282 -6.71 1.77 21.34
CA ALA A 282 -6.20 2.88 20.53
C ALA A 282 -6.99 3.04 19.22
N SER A 283 -7.33 1.91 18.57
CA SER A 283 -8.14 1.90 17.35
C SER A 283 -9.57 2.37 17.62
N LEU A 284 -10.16 1.97 18.74
CA LEU A 284 -11.50 2.40 19.17
C LEU A 284 -11.53 3.91 19.47
N ALA A 285 -10.53 4.43 20.18
CA ALA A 285 -10.41 5.87 20.47
C ALA A 285 -10.27 6.71 19.19
N ALA A 286 -9.60 6.18 18.16
CA ALA A 286 -9.44 6.84 16.87
C ALA A 286 -10.66 6.65 15.92
N TYR A 287 -11.70 5.93 16.34
CA TYR A 287 -12.77 5.47 15.46
C TYR A 287 -13.44 6.60 14.66
N SER A 288 -13.86 7.68 15.32
CA SER A 288 -14.53 8.81 14.65
C SER A 288 -13.60 9.52 13.65
N SER A 289 -12.35 9.77 14.03
CA SER A 289 -11.31 10.35 13.16
C SER A 289 -11.04 9.50 11.93
N LEU A 290 -11.16 8.17 12.03
CA LEU A 290 -10.99 7.24 10.92
C LEU A 290 -12.26 7.10 10.05
N LYS A 291 -13.45 7.12 10.65
CA LYS A 291 -14.72 6.89 9.95
C LYS A 291 -15.28 8.15 9.30
N ASN A 292 -15.12 9.33 9.89
CA ASN A 292 -15.67 10.58 9.34
C ASN A 292 -15.15 10.90 7.92
N PRO A 293 -13.84 10.79 7.62
CA PRO A 293 -13.35 10.92 6.24
C PRO A 293 -13.96 9.87 5.30
N LYS A 294 -14.14 8.63 5.75
CA LYS A 294 -14.77 7.55 4.96
C LYS A 294 -16.25 7.85 4.67
N ILE A 295 -16.98 8.39 5.64
CA ILE A 295 -18.38 8.81 5.46
C ILE A 295 -18.46 9.91 4.40
N ARG A 296 -17.61 10.94 4.48
CA ARG A 296 -17.55 12.01 3.46
C ARG A 296 -17.21 11.47 2.07
N ALA A 297 -16.23 10.55 1.98
CA ALA A 297 -15.89 9.92 0.71
C ALA A 297 -17.04 9.05 0.16
N LYS A 298 -17.78 8.34 1.01
CA LYS A 298 -19.00 7.61 0.63
C LYS A 298 -20.08 8.54 0.10
N ALA A 299 -20.29 9.71 0.71
CA ALA A 299 -21.26 10.69 0.22
C ALA A 299 -20.93 11.14 -1.22
N VAL A 300 -19.66 11.45 -1.52
CA VAL A 300 -19.23 11.76 -2.90
C VAL A 300 -19.55 10.61 -3.85
N LYS A 301 -19.33 9.36 -3.42
CA LYS A 301 -19.61 8.18 -4.23
C LYS A 301 -21.12 7.96 -4.44
N LEU A 302 -21.96 8.21 -3.44
CA LEU A 302 -23.41 8.12 -3.57
C LEU A 302 -23.94 9.14 -4.57
N ASN A 303 -23.43 10.36 -4.56
CA ASN A 303 -23.78 11.38 -5.55
C ASN A 303 -23.40 10.94 -6.98
N LEU A 304 -22.33 10.16 -7.16
CA LEU A 304 -22.00 9.60 -8.48
C LEU A 304 -23.05 8.57 -8.94
N TYR A 305 -23.61 7.79 -8.03
CA TYR A 305 -24.66 6.81 -8.35
C TYR A 305 -25.98 7.49 -8.66
N GLU A 306 -26.34 8.52 -7.90
CA GLU A 306 -27.55 9.33 -8.15
C GLU A 306 -27.55 9.95 -9.55
N ASN A 307 -26.39 10.42 -10.01
CA ASN A 307 -26.21 11.04 -11.33
C ASN A 307 -25.93 10.03 -12.46
N SER A 308 -25.94 8.73 -12.17
CA SER A 308 -25.67 7.67 -13.16
C SER A 308 -26.95 7.22 -13.87
N ASN A 309 -26.82 6.34 -14.88
CA ASN A 309 -28.00 5.75 -15.53
C ASN A 309 -28.77 4.88 -14.53
N GLN A 310 -29.98 5.31 -14.19
CA GLN A 310 -30.81 4.69 -13.15
C GLN A 310 -31.17 3.23 -13.45
N GLU A 311 -31.48 2.90 -14.70
CA GLU A 311 -31.86 1.53 -15.10
C GLU A 311 -30.70 0.55 -14.86
N LYS A 312 -29.50 0.91 -15.31
CA LYS A 312 -28.28 0.11 -15.09
C LYS A 312 -27.91 0.01 -13.61
N PHE A 313 -28.13 1.07 -12.83
CA PHE A 313 -27.87 1.05 -11.40
C PHE A 313 -28.81 0.08 -10.68
N VAL A 314 -30.11 0.11 -10.99
CA VAL A 314 -31.11 -0.78 -10.38
C VAL A 314 -30.81 -2.24 -10.71
N GLU A 315 -30.49 -2.55 -11.96
CA GLU A 315 -30.11 -3.91 -12.38
C GLU A 315 -28.87 -4.40 -11.61
N ALA A 316 -27.80 -3.60 -11.54
CA ALA A 316 -26.59 -3.95 -10.82
C ALA A 316 -26.82 -4.09 -9.30
N ALA A 317 -27.67 -3.23 -8.71
CA ALA A 317 -28.03 -3.31 -7.30
C ALA A 317 -28.82 -4.58 -6.99
N ALA A 318 -29.77 -4.97 -7.86
CA ALA A 318 -30.55 -6.20 -7.70
C ALA A 318 -29.66 -7.44 -7.70
N ILE A 319 -28.70 -7.52 -8.63
CA ILE A 319 -27.71 -8.61 -8.68
C ILE A 319 -26.89 -8.63 -7.38
N GLY A 320 -26.38 -7.47 -6.94
CA GLY A 320 -25.52 -7.40 -5.75
C GLY A 320 -26.23 -7.71 -4.43
N ILE A 321 -27.54 -7.48 -4.33
CA ILE A 321 -28.33 -7.75 -3.12
C ILE A 321 -28.74 -9.23 -3.02
N ALA A 322 -28.91 -9.91 -4.16
CA ALA A 322 -29.37 -11.30 -4.18
C ALA A 322 -28.43 -12.28 -3.47
N ASP A 323 -27.12 -12.00 -3.49
CA ASP A 323 -26.07 -12.88 -2.93
C ASP A 323 -25.71 -12.55 -1.47
N LEU A 324 -26.50 -11.70 -0.79
CA LEU A 324 -26.23 -11.31 0.59
C LEU A 324 -26.59 -12.43 1.58
N ASP A 325 -25.61 -12.83 2.39
CA ASP A 325 -25.83 -13.75 3.51
C ASP A 325 -26.60 -13.05 4.65
N THR A 326 -27.92 -13.21 4.62
CA THR A 326 -28.84 -12.63 5.61
C THR A 326 -28.63 -13.18 7.02
N GLN A 327 -28.08 -14.40 7.18
CA GLN A 327 -27.81 -14.97 8.50
C GLN A 327 -26.62 -14.28 9.14
N VAL A 328 -25.50 -14.15 8.42
CA VAL A 328 -24.31 -13.44 8.91
C VAL A 328 -24.65 -11.96 9.22
N MET A 329 -25.53 -11.35 8.42
CA MET A 329 -26.05 -10.01 8.74
C MET A 329 -26.81 -9.96 10.06
N ALA A 330 -27.69 -10.93 10.32
CA ALA A 330 -28.43 -11.00 11.58
C ALA A 330 -27.52 -11.19 12.79
N GLU A 331 -26.50 -12.04 12.68
CA GLU A 331 -25.49 -12.26 13.73
C GLU A 331 -24.67 -10.99 14.03
N ASN A 332 -24.25 -10.28 12.99
CA ASN A 332 -23.56 -9.00 13.12
C ASN A 332 -24.46 -7.90 13.72
N PHE A 333 -25.75 -7.89 13.33
CA PHE A 333 -26.73 -6.97 13.88
C PHE A 333 -26.94 -7.22 15.38
N ASN A 334 -27.13 -8.47 15.78
CA ASN A 334 -27.27 -8.86 17.20
C ASN A 334 -26.02 -8.48 18.02
N SER A 335 -24.82 -8.65 17.44
CA SER A 335 -23.58 -8.23 18.09
C SER A 335 -23.49 -6.71 18.24
N SER A 336 -23.94 -5.97 17.23
CA SER A 336 -24.01 -4.50 17.29
C SER A 336 -25.00 -4.02 18.35
N LEU A 337 -26.18 -4.63 18.45
CA LEU A 337 -27.17 -4.32 19.49
C LEU A 337 -26.60 -4.52 20.90
N ARG A 338 -25.88 -5.61 21.13
CA ARG A 338 -25.21 -5.85 22.42
C ARG A 338 -24.23 -4.75 22.77
N ILE A 339 -23.39 -4.34 21.80
CA ILE A 339 -22.43 -3.24 22.01
C ILE A 339 -23.16 -1.92 22.29
N MET A 340 -24.20 -1.60 21.52
CA MET A 340 -24.98 -0.37 21.69
C MET A 340 -25.66 -0.31 23.06
N ASN A 341 -26.26 -1.41 23.51
CA ASN A 341 -26.90 -1.48 24.82
C ASN A 341 -25.87 -1.25 25.93
N ASN A 342 -24.70 -1.89 25.87
CA ASN A 342 -23.63 -1.68 26.84
C ASN A 342 -23.15 -0.22 26.88
N ILE A 343 -23.00 0.42 25.70
CA ILE A 343 -22.62 1.84 25.62
C ILE A 343 -23.73 2.73 26.19
N HIS A 344 -24.99 2.44 25.87
CA HIS A 344 -26.13 3.23 26.33
C HIS A 344 -26.29 3.15 27.85
N GLU A 345 -26.13 1.96 28.43
CA GLU A 345 -26.12 1.76 29.89
C GLU A 345 -24.99 2.55 30.57
N ALA A 346 -23.81 2.62 29.94
CA ALA A 346 -22.66 3.34 30.48
C ALA A 346 -22.69 4.86 30.23
N SER A 347 -23.30 5.32 29.13
CA SER A 347 -23.25 6.71 28.66
C SER A 347 -24.43 7.05 27.74
N PRO A 348 -25.64 7.25 28.30
CA PRO A 348 -26.86 7.46 27.51
C PRO A 348 -26.85 8.77 26.69
N ASP A 349 -26.20 9.82 27.20
CA ASP A 349 -26.17 11.16 26.57
C ASP A 349 -25.50 11.17 25.18
N LEU A 350 -24.61 10.21 24.92
CA LEU A 350 -23.92 10.09 23.63
C LEU A 350 -24.91 9.83 22.48
N PHE A 351 -25.89 8.95 22.70
CA PHE A 351 -26.88 8.61 21.68
C PHE A 351 -27.82 9.78 21.42
N VAL A 352 -28.27 10.49 22.46
CA VAL A 352 -29.16 11.66 22.32
C VAL A 352 -28.51 12.74 21.46
N THR A 353 -27.23 13.03 21.69
CA THR A 353 -26.48 14.05 20.94
C THR A 353 -26.32 13.65 19.48
N LEU A 354 -25.97 12.39 19.20
CA LEU A 354 -25.81 11.87 17.84
C LEU A 354 -27.15 11.83 17.08
N LEU A 355 -28.21 11.36 17.73
CA LEU A 355 -29.55 11.27 17.13
C LEU A 355 -30.11 12.66 16.81
N ARG A 356 -29.91 13.64 17.69
CA ARG A 356 -30.33 15.03 17.42
C ARG A 356 -29.58 15.61 16.22
N GLY A 357 -28.25 15.50 16.20
CA GLY A 357 -27.44 16.00 15.09
C GLY A 357 -27.79 15.32 13.76
N PHE A 358 -28.13 14.04 13.79
CA PHE A 358 -28.64 13.32 12.62
C PHE A 358 -30.01 13.84 12.19
N ALA A 359 -30.99 13.92 13.11
CA ALA A 359 -32.34 14.39 12.81
C ALA A 359 -32.35 15.79 12.19
N ASP A 360 -31.52 16.71 12.71
CA ASP A 360 -31.40 18.07 12.20
C ASP A 360 -30.76 18.16 10.79
N SER A 361 -30.14 17.07 10.31
CA SER A 361 -29.41 17.04 9.04
C SER A 361 -30.12 16.26 7.92
N VAL A 362 -31.24 15.61 8.22
CA VAL A 362 -31.96 14.77 7.26
C VAL A 362 -32.91 15.63 6.42
N ASP A 363 -32.95 15.35 5.11
CA ASP A 363 -33.94 15.91 4.20
C ASP A 363 -35.33 15.31 4.50
N GLU A 364 -36.26 16.15 4.94
CA GLU A 364 -37.60 15.73 5.37
C GLU A 364 -38.43 15.17 4.20
N ASP A 365 -38.29 15.72 3.00
CA ASP A 365 -39.07 15.32 1.83
C ASP A 365 -38.62 13.94 1.31
N GLU A 366 -37.31 13.72 1.20
CA GLU A 366 -36.77 12.42 0.79
C GLU A 366 -36.99 11.34 1.87
N LEU A 367 -36.89 11.72 3.14
CA LEU A 367 -37.28 10.83 4.24
C LEU A 367 -38.74 10.43 4.12
N GLN A 368 -39.65 11.39 3.90
CA GLN A 368 -41.08 11.11 3.77
C GLN A 368 -41.37 10.17 2.59
N LYS A 369 -40.76 10.40 1.43
CA LYS A 369 -40.90 9.51 0.26
C LYS A 369 -40.43 8.09 0.58
N THR A 370 -39.29 7.96 1.26
CA THR A 370 -38.70 6.67 1.62
C THR A 370 -39.57 5.92 2.63
N VAL A 371 -40.00 6.60 3.69
CA VAL A 371 -40.83 6.03 4.76
C VAL A 371 -42.15 5.49 4.24
N ARG A 372 -42.77 6.14 3.24
CA ARG A 372 -44.06 5.72 2.66
C ARG A 372 -44.07 4.30 2.10
N TRP A 373 -42.97 3.86 1.48
CA TRP A 373 -42.88 2.49 0.94
C TRP A 373 -42.15 1.55 1.89
N LEU A 374 -41.14 2.03 2.62
CA LEU A 374 -40.32 1.20 3.49
C LEU A 374 -41.08 0.71 4.73
N VAL A 375 -41.88 1.57 5.38
CA VAL A 375 -42.59 1.19 6.61
C VAL A 375 -43.56 0.03 6.39
N PRO A 376 -44.44 0.04 5.37
CA PRO A 376 -45.29 -1.11 5.08
C PRO A 376 -44.51 -2.43 4.89
N GLU A 377 -43.39 -2.39 4.17
CA GLU A 377 -42.55 -3.58 3.92
C GLU A 377 -41.88 -4.09 5.19
N VAL A 378 -41.30 -3.20 5.99
CA VAL A 378 -40.67 -3.53 7.27
C VAL A 378 -41.70 -4.11 8.23
N VAL A 379 -42.85 -3.46 8.39
CA VAL A 379 -43.93 -3.94 9.28
C VAL A 379 -44.40 -5.32 8.84
N ASN A 380 -44.56 -5.56 7.53
CA ASN A 380 -44.99 -6.87 7.04
C ASN A 380 -43.94 -7.95 7.27
N THR A 381 -42.65 -7.63 7.09
CA THR A 381 -41.52 -8.56 7.24
C THR A 381 -41.26 -8.92 8.71
N PHE A 382 -41.35 -7.94 9.60
CA PHE A 382 -40.99 -8.09 11.02
C PHE A 382 -42.18 -8.29 11.95
N LYS A 383 -43.35 -8.73 11.44
CA LYS A 383 -44.53 -9.07 12.26
C LYS A 383 -44.21 -9.99 13.44
N THR A 384 -43.25 -10.90 13.27
CA THR A 384 -42.82 -11.84 14.31
C THR A 384 -42.06 -11.17 15.46
N LEU A 385 -41.41 -10.04 15.21
CA LEU A 385 -40.72 -9.24 16.25
C LEU A 385 -41.65 -8.20 16.90
N ALA A 386 -42.82 -7.98 16.33
CA ALA A 386 -43.77 -6.96 16.79
C ALA A 386 -44.12 -7.07 18.29
N PRO A 387 -44.35 -8.26 18.89
CA PRO A 387 -44.68 -8.35 20.31
C PRO A 387 -43.60 -7.77 21.24
N ALA A 388 -42.33 -7.87 20.84
CA ALA A 388 -41.20 -7.42 21.66
C ALA A 388 -40.92 -5.91 21.52
N THR A 389 -41.20 -5.33 20.35
CA THR A 389 -40.78 -3.95 20.02
C THR A 389 -41.95 -2.97 19.94
N MET A 390 -43.15 -3.42 19.56
CA MET A 390 -44.31 -2.54 19.36
C MET A 390 -44.76 -1.79 20.61
N PRO A 391 -44.81 -2.38 21.81
CA PRO A 391 -45.20 -1.61 22.99
C PRO A 391 -44.31 -0.39 23.22
N LEU A 392 -42.99 -0.55 23.07
CA LEU A 392 -42.02 0.54 23.23
C LEU A 392 -42.13 1.57 22.10
N LEU A 393 -42.27 1.11 20.86
CA LEU A 393 -42.41 1.99 19.69
C LEU A 393 -43.72 2.79 19.75
N ILE A 394 -44.84 2.15 20.09
CA ILE A 394 -46.14 2.82 20.25
C ILE A 394 -46.04 3.90 21.34
N ASN A 395 -45.45 3.60 22.50
CA ASN A 395 -45.27 4.58 23.57
C ASN A 395 -44.40 5.76 23.11
N GLY A 396 -43.27 5.49 22.46
CA GLY A 396 -42.39 6.53 21.89
C GLY A 396 -43.10 7.39 20.84
N PHE A 397 -43.85 6.76 19.93
CA PHE A 397 -44.67 7.48 18.94
C PHE A 397 -45.74 8.33 19.61
N CYS A 398 -46.44 7.83 20.63
CA CYS A 398 -47.41 8.61 21.38
C CYS A 398 -46.80 9.86 21.99
N ASP A 399 -45.56 9.79 22.48
CA ASP A 399 -44.87 10.95 23.05
C ASP A 399 -44.40 11.93 21.98
N MET A 400 -43.94 11.45 20.81
CA MET A 400 -43.64 12.30 19.66
C MET A 400 -44.91 13.03 19.16
N VAL A 401 -46.02 12.31 19.03
CA VAL A 401 -47.27 12.82 18.48
C VAL A 401 -47.97 13.78 19.43
N LYS A 402 -47.86 13.61 20.76
CA LYS A 402 -48.31 14.63 21.73
C LYS A 402 -47.63 16.00 21.49
N SER A 403 -46.44 15.98 20.89
CA SER A 403 -45.62 17.16 20.64
C SER A 403 -45.93 17.83 19.30
N ASP A 404 -46.60 17.15 18.36
CA ASP A 404 -46.98 17.66 17.04
C ASP A 404 -48.49 17.98 16.95
N GLN A 405 -48.83 19.20 16.54
CA GLN A 405 -50.21 19.67 16.38
C GLN A 405 -50.68 19.78 14.92
N SER A 406 -49.91 19.25 13.96
CA SER A 406 -50.26 19.28 12.53
C SER A 406 -51.60 18.60 12.21
N LYS A 407 -52.25 19.01 11.11
CA LYS A 407 -53.55 18.45 10.69
C LYS A 407 -53.41 17.01 10.22
N GLU A 408 -52.29 16.70 9.59
CA GLU A 408 -51.90 15.38 9.10
C GLU A 408 -51.67 14.42 10.26
N ALA A 409 -50.98 14.84 11.33
CA ALA A 409 -50.82 14.06 12.55
C ALA A 409 -52.17 13.77 13.22
N ARG A 410 -53.06 14.77 13.32
CA ARG A 410 -54.42 14.56 13.85
C ARG A 410 -55.20 13.51 13.07
N LYS A 411 -55.16 13.57 11.74
CA LYS A 411 -55.80 12.58 10.86
C LYS A 411 -55.20 11.18 11.01
N ALA A 412 -53.89 11.07 11.18
CA ALA A 412 -53.22 9.79 11.44
C ALA A 412 -53.61 9.20 12.81
N ILE A 413 -53.73 10.02 13.85
CA ILE A 413 -54.22 9.61 15.17
C ILE A 413 -55.67 9.14 15.10
N GLU A 414 -56.54 9.84 14.37
CA GLU A 414 -57.94 9.44 14.17
C GLU A 414 -58.03 8.08 13.48
N ASN A 415 -57.20 7.83 12.47
CA ASN A 415 -57.10 6.52 11.82
C ASN A 415 -56.56 5.43 12.75
N LEU A 416 -55.56 5.72 13.58
CA LEU A 416 -55.04 4.76 14.56
C LEU A 416 -56.11 4.43 15.61
N ARG A 417 -56.83 5.45 16.09
CA ARG A 417 -57.90 5.31 17.06
C ARG A 417 -59.06 4.48 16.50
N SER A 418 -59.43 4.66 15.22
CA SER A 418 -60.49 3.88 14.60
C SER A 418 -60.12 2.40 14.46
N VAL A 419 -58.86 2.08 14.16
CA VAL A 419 -58.36 0.69 14.12
C VAL A 419 -58.37 0.05 15.52
N ILE A 420 -57.85 0.75 16.54
CA ILE A 420 -57.81 0.24 17.92
C ILE A 420 -59.23 0.04 18.48
N LEU A 421 -60.16 0.97 18.22
CA LEU A 421 -61.54 0.87 18.69
C LEU A 421 -62.37 -0.15 17.89
N ALA A 422 -62.02 -0.43 16.64
CA ALA A 422 -62.67 -1.48 15.84
C ALA A 422 -62.28 -2.89 16.32
N ASP A 423 -61.04 -3.09 16.77
CA ASP A 423 -60.56 -4.37 17.34
C ASP A 423 -60.89 -4.52 18.84
N GLY A 424 -61.04 -3.41 19.58
CA GLY A 424 -61.46 -3.40 20.99
C GLY A 424 -62.96 -3.61 21.22
N GLY A 425 -63.73 -3.87 20.14
CA GLY A 425 -65.17 -4.07 20.16
C GLY A 425 -65.61 -5.54 20.25
N ALA A 426 -64.90 -6.39 21.00
CA ALA A 426 -65.38 -7.74 21.38
C ALA A 426 -64.57 -8.32 22.56
N THR A 427 -64.62 -7.68 23.73
CA THR A 427 -64.54 -8.37 25.04
C THR A 427 -65.36 -7.62 26.06
#